data_AF-A0A3A6TXG2-F1
#
_entry.id   AF-A0A3A6TXG2-F1
#
_cell.length_a   1.000
_cell.length_b   1.000
_cell.length_c   1.000
_cell.angle_alpha   90.00
_cell.angle_beta   90.00
_cell.angle_gamma   90.00
#
_symmetry.space_group_name_H-M   'P 1'
#
loop_
_entity.id
_entity.type
_entity.pdbx_description
1 polymer ?
#
loop_
_entity_poly.entity_id
_entity_poly.type
_entity_poly.pdbx_seq_one_letter_code
_entity_poly.pdbx_strand_id
1 'polypeptide(L)' 'MNLFQAALLVIPTMILNLVIATVPAYFLWNWIVPSLFSLPNIGFFQMLGLIVLVKCIFNEGYFKINTAE' A
#
# COMPACT_ATOMS: atom_id res chain seq x y z
N MET A 1 3.43 3.20 26.31
CA MET A 1 2.57 2.13 25.74
C MET A 1 3.44 0.89 25.65
N ASN A 2 2.99 -0.27 26.13
CA ASN A 2 3.78 -1.49 25.99
C ASN A 2 4.00 -1.82 24.51
N LEU A 3 5.16 -2.39 24.14
CA LEU A 3 5.47 -2.78 22.75
C LEU A 3 4.33 -3.61 22.12
N PHE A 4 3.73 -4.49 22.92
CA PHE A 4 2.59 -5.30 22.52
C PHE A 4 1.35 -4.46 22.16
N GLN A 5 1.03 -3.43 22.97
CA GLN A 5 -0.11 -2.54 22.72
C GLN A 5 0.12 -1.65 21.49
N ALA A 6 1.36 -1.20 21.27
CA ALA A 6 1.72 -0.46 20.08
C ALA A 6 1.59 -1.32 18.81
N ALA A 7 2.11 -2.55 18.82
CA ALA A 7 1.97 -3.48 17.70
C ALA A 7 0.51 -3.81 17.40
N LEU A 8 -0.30 -4.04 18.43
CA LEU A 8 -1.74 -4.35 18.30
C LEU A 8 -2.52 -3.23 17.58
N LEU A 9 -2.09 -1.97 17.72
CA LEU A 9 -2.77 -0.82 17.12
C LEU A 9 -2.19 -0.50 15.72
N VAL A 10 -0.86 -0.52 15.57
CA VAL A 10 -0.18 -0.11 14.34
C VAL A 10 -0.43 -1.09 13.19
N ILE A 11 -0.35 -2.40 13.44
CA ILE A 11 -0.49 -3.43 12.40
C ILE A 11 -1.86 -3.35 11.70
N PRO A 12 -3.02 -3.35 12.42
CA PRO A 12 -4.31 -3.27 11.75
C PRO A 12 -4.55 -1.93 11.06
N THR A 13 -4.11 -0.80 11.64
CA THR A 13 -4.21 0.50 10.97
C THR A 13 -3.43 0.54 9.66
N MET A 14 -2.24 -0.07 9.64
CA MET A 14 -1.42 -0.17 8.44
C MET A 14 -2.09 -1.03 7.36
N ILE A 15 -2.66 -2.18 7.72
CA ILE A 15 -3.41 -3.05 6.80
C ILE A 15 -4.64 -2.32 6.26
N LEU A 16 -5.38 -1.62 7.12
CA LEU A 16 -6.58 -0.87 6.72
C LEU A 16 -6.23 0.23 5.70
N ASN A 17 -5.18 1.01 5.97
CA ASN A 17 -4.71 2.04 5.06
C ASN A 17 -4.28 1.47 3.70
N LEU A 18 -3.65 0.29 3.69
CA LEU A 18 -3.25 -0.39 2.46
C LEU A 18 -4.48 -0.82 1.63
N VAL A 19 -5.49 -1.39 2.27
CA VAL A 19 -6.73 -1.82 1.60
C VAL A 19 -7.49 -0.62 1.04
N ILE A 20 -7.62 0.46 1.81
CA ILE A 20 -8.27 1.70 1.37
C ILE A 20 -7.52 2.29 0.18
N ALA A 21 -6.19 2.33 0.21
CA ALA A 21 -5.36 2.83 -0.90
C ALA A 21 -5.44 1.96 -2.16
N THR A 22 -5.71 0.66 -2.00
CA THR A 22 -5.83 -0.28 -3.15
C THR A 22 -7.04 0.02 -4.02
N VAL A 23 -8.16 0.47 -3.43
CA VAL A 23 -9.41 0.74 -4.17
C VAL A 23 -9.23 1.80 -5.27
N PRO A 24 -8.83 3.05 -4.98
CA PRO A 24 -8.67 4.07 -6.02
C PRO A 24 -7.57 3.69 -7.00
N ALA A 25 -6.50 3.05 -6.53
CA ALA A 25 -5.37 2.67 -7.36
C ALA A 25 -5.74 1.57 -8.36
N TYR A 26 -6.59 0.61 -7.97
CA TYR A 26 -7.16 -0.41 -8.85
C TYR A 26 -8.03 0.21 -9.95
N PHE A 27 -8.90 1.16 -9.60
CA PHE A 27 -9.74 1.86 -10.57
C PHE A 27 -8.90 2.69 -11.54
N LEU A 28 -7.94 3.46 -11.03
CA LEU A 28 -7.05 4.27 -11.85
C LEU A 28 -6.20 3.41 -12.79
N TRP A 29 -5.66 2.29 -12.30
CA TRP A 29 -4.90 1.37 -13.14
C TRP A 29 -5.77 0.87 -14.29
N ASN A 30 -6.90 0.22 -13.99
CA ASN A 30 -7.75 -0.37 -15.02
C ASN A 30 -8.38 0.67 -15.96
N TRP A 31 -8.45 1.94 -15.56
CA TRP A 31 -8.93 3.02 -16.42
C TRP A 31 -7.84 3.56 -17.37
N ILE A 32 -6.64 3.82 -16.85
CA ILE A 32 -5.61 4.60 -17.57
C ILE A 32 -4.54 3.68 -18.19
N VAL A 33 -4.06 2.69 -17.44
CA VAL A 33 -2.85 1.94 -17.83
C VAL A 33 -3.10 0.99 -19.01
N PRO A 34 -4.17 0.17 -19.01
CA PRO A 34 -4.54 -0.65 -20.16
C PRO A 34 -4.83 0.17 -21.42
N SER A 35 -5.50 1.32 -21.27
CA SER A 35 -5.92 2.13 -22.41
C SER A 35 -4.76 2.87 -23.09
N LEU A 36 -3.80 3.37 -22.30
CA LEU A 36 -2.65 4.11 -22.83
C LEU A 36 -1.48 3.22 -23.25
N PHE A 37 -1.26 2.11 -22.54
CA PHE A 37 -0.05 1.30 -22.71
C PHE A 37 -0.34 -0.12 -23.24
N SER A 38 -1.61 -0.45 -23.53
CA SER A 38 -2.02 -1.80 -23.96
C SER A 38 -1.65 -2.90 -22.96
N LEU A 39 -1.62 -2.57 -21.67
CA LEU A 39 -1.34 -3.50 -20.57
C LEU A 39 -2.61 -4.28 -20.15
N PRO A 40 -2.46 -5.43 -19.47
CA PRO A 40 -3.60 -6.18 -18.96
C PRO A 40 -4.31 -5.44 -17.81
N ASN A 41 -5.63 -5.66 -17.72
CA ASN A 41 -6.38 -5.35 -16.51
C ASN A 41 -5.89 -6.23 -15.36
N ILE A 42 -5.76 -5.65 -14.18
CA ILE A 42 -5.32 -6.36 -12.98
C ILE A 42 -6.48 -6.50 -12.01
N GLY A 43 -6.50 -7.60 -11.27
CA GLY A 43 -7.45 -7.84 -10.17
C GLY A 43 -7.07 -7.06 -8.90
N PHE A 44 -7.98 -7.02 -7.94
CA PHE A 44 -7.77 -6.29 -6.67
C PHE A 44 -6.53 -6.79 -5.90
N PHE A 45 -6.37 -8.11 -5.75
CA PHE A 45 -5.21 -8.70 -5.08
C PHE A 45 -3.88 -8.47 -5.82
N GLN A 46 -3.93 -8.39 -7.16
CA GLN A 46 -2.75 -8.05 -7.96
C GLN A 46 -2.34 -6.60 -7.73
N MET A 47 -3.30 -5.68 -7.66
CA MET A 47 -3.03 -4.28 -7.31
C MET A 47 -2.47 -4.13 -5.90
N LEU A 48 -3.02 -4.87 -4.93
CA LEU A 48 -2.53 -4.89 -3.55
C LEU A 48 -1.06 -5.35 -3.51
N GLY A 49 -0.75 -6.46 -4.19
CA GLY A 49 0.62 -6.95 -4.32
C GLY A 49 1.55 -5.95 -5.00
N LEU A 50 1.08 -5.24 -6.02
CA LEU A 50 1.85 -4.20 -6.70
C LEU A 50 2.17 -3.02 -5.78
N ILE A 51 1.19 -2.54 -4.99
CA ILE A 51 1.41 -1.48 -4.00
C ILE A 51 2.43 -1.90 -2.94
N VAL A 52 2.34 -3.15 -2.46
CA VAL A 52 3.32 -3.71 -1.50
C VAL A 52 4.71 -3.78 -2.12
N LEU A 53 4.82 -4.23 -3.37
CA LEU A 53 6.09 -4.29 -4.11
C LEU A 53 6.70 -2.89 -4.27
N VAL A 54 5.91 -1.91 -4.70
CA VAL A 54 6.33 -0.50 -4.83
C VAL A 54 6.83 0.03 -3.49
N LYS A 55 6.09 -0.18 -2.40
CA LYS A 55 6.52 0.21 -1.04
C LYS A 55 7.83 -0.45 -0.61
N CYS A 56 8.05 -1.71 -0.99
CA CYS A 56 9.30 -2.42 -0.72
C CYS A 56 10.48 -1.82 -1.50
N ILE A 57 10.28 -1.51 -2.79
CA ILE A 57 11.33 -0.97 -3.67
C ILE A 57 11.72 0.46 -3.27
N PHE A 58 10.74 1.32 -3.03
CA PHE A 58 10.99 2.74 -2.75
C PHE A 58 11.43 3.02 -1.31
N ASN A 59 11.57 1.99 -0.47
CA ASN A 59 12.02 2.06 0.93
C ASN A 59 11.37 3.20 1.72
N GLU A 60 10.11 3.52 1.42
CA GLU A 60 9.27 4.31 2.30
C GLU A 60 8.88 3.40 3.46
N GLY A 61 9.82 3.20 4.39
CA GLY A 61 9.66 2.30 5.52
C GLY A 61 8.34 2.57 6.24
N TYR A 62 7.65 1.49 6.62
CA TYR A 62 6.44 1.56 7.45
C TYR A 62 6.68 2.24 8.81
N PHE A 63 7.95 2.33 9.21
CA PHE A 63 8.43 3.09 10.36
C PHE A 63 9.19 4.33 9.90
N LYS A 64 8.52 5.48 9.86
CA LYS A 64 9.21 6.74 10.06
C LYS A 64 9.45 6.90 11.55
N ILE A 65 10.62 6.45 12.02
CA ILE A 65 11.15 6.91 13.31
C ILE A 65 11.46 8.39 13.13
N ASN A 66 10.61 9.25 13.70
CA ASN A 66 10.93 10.65 13.84
C ASN A 66 12.04 10.74 14.88
N THR A 67 13.30 10.72 14.44
CA THR A 67 14.42 11.21 15.23
C THR A 67 14.21 12.71 15.39
N ALA A 68 13.39 13.07 16.38
CA ALA A 68 13.37 14.41 16.92
C ALA A 68 14.74 14.65 17.56
N GLU A 69 15.47 15.60 16.98
CA GLU A 69 16.58 16.30 17.62
C GLU A 69 16.05 17.19 18.74
#